data_AF-A0A800IMV0-F1
#
_entry.id   AF-A0A800IMV0-F1
#
_cell.length_a   1.000
_cell.length_b   1.000
_cell.length_c   1.000
_cell.angle_alpha   90.00
_cell.angle_beta   90.00
_cell.angle_gamma   90.00
#
_symmetry.space_group_name_H-M   'P 1'
#
loop_
_entity.id
_entity.type
_entity.pdbx_description
1 polymer ?
#
loop_
_entity_poly.entity_id
_entity_poly.type
_entity_poly.pdbx_seq_one_letter_code
_entity_poly.pdbx_strand_id
1 'polypeptide(L)'
;NFLSLNPSLKPFDVIIFDEASQVRPEDALGALLRGQQLVVMGDTRQLPPTTFFDRLLLEDTSEEEDEDDMGVTSIVDVESILLQCKRSYPAMMLHWHYRSRHESLIAVSNQEFYDNKMLVYPSPADKISYLGLELKHTPGATYDRGRSSTNSDEAKAVIEAAFEHYRKFPEKSLGIGTFSMKQQQAILDEQERMLRLHPEMEDLFSTDRHEHFFVKNLETIQGDERDVIFISVGYGFDQTGGRLKKQFGPLNKEGGERRLNVLITRSRERCVVFSNFRAQDLMTEHTDAFGVRALKIFLDYAENRNLQSITESGTDTDAPFEDAVYDFLTTQGHIVRKQVGCAGFRLDLAIVDPDAPGRYILGIECDGAMYYSSPVARDRDRLRQQVLENLGWRIHRIWSTDWYRNRPDTRIRLLRAIESSKTTKSPISNTKKPESMVVSTLQPSEIWNNVEPEALSTPESLSLEDQIPEYTTCHNIGIVQRGELHELCTSDMAEAIVNIVKVEYPVHFDEIIRRLRTAWGLGRAAGRIKSAVKTAIEYAQSNRLLKKQGDFIWITKGAKTAVRRRTGNPSPKIEHICKEEISAA
;
A
#
# COMPACT_ATOMS: atom_id res chain seq x y z
N ASN A 1 10.86 4.43 20.70
CA ASN A 1 10.65 3.78 22.01
C ASN A 1 10.37 4.85 23.08
N PHE A 2 9.12 5.31 23.19
CA PHE A 2 8.78 6.43 24.09
C PHE A 2 9.08 6.12 25.56
N LEU A 3 9.07 4.84 25.97
CA LEU A 3 9.43 4.40 27.33
C LEU A 3 10.87 4.76 27.74
N SER A 4 11.75 5.09 26.79
CA SER A 4 13.14 5.53 27.05
C SER A 4 13.29 7.04 27.32
N LEU A 5 12.24 7.84 27.11
CA LEU A 5 12.29 9.28 27.39
C LEU A 5 12.27 9.53 28.90
N ASN A 6 13.20 10.37 29.37
CA ASN A 6 13.36 10.71 30.77
C ASN A 6 12.04 11.28 31.34
N PRO A 7 11.47 10.68 32.40
CA PRO A 7 10.21 11.13 33.02
C PRO A 7 10.28 12.54 33.63
N SER A 8 11.47 13.13 33.79
CA SER A 8 11.62 14.53 34.22
C SER A 8 11.45 15.54 33.08
N LEU A 9 11.34 15.10 31.83
CA LEU A 9 11.06 15.99 30.69
C LEU A 9 9.60 16.46 30.72
N LYS A 10 9.35 17.67 30.22
CA LYS A 10 8.00 18.21 30.14
C LYS A 10 7.10 17.27 29.31
N PRO A 11 5.84 17.04 29.73
CA PRO A 11 4.88 16.26 28.95
C PRO A 11 4.59 16.96 27.61
N PHE A 12 4.15 16.17 26.64
CA PHE A 12 3.73 16.66 25.34
C PHE A 12 2.36 17.34 25.45
N ASP A 13 2.22 18.51 24.84
CA ASP A 13 0.94 19.22 24.83
C ASP A 13 -0.12 18.44 24.02
N VAL A 14 0.29 17.88 22.88
CA VAL A 14 -0.60 17.14 21.96
C VAL A 14 0.08 15.86 21.49
N ILE A 15 -0.68 14.76 21.48
CA ILE A 15 -0.33 13.49 20.86
C ILE A 15 -1.26 13.25 19.69
N ILE A 16 -0.69 12.95 18.54
CA ILE A 16 -1.43 12.62 17.32
C ILE A 16 -1.05 11.20 16.92
N PHE A 17 -2.05 10.33 16.88
CA PHE A 17 -1.93 9.03 16.21
C PHE A 17 -2.60 9.12 14.85
N ASP A 18 -1.81 8.93 13.80
CA ASP A 18 -2.32 8.66 12.46
C ASP A 18 -2.32 7.15 12.20
N GLU A 19 -3.19 6.68 11.30
CA GLU A 19 -3.40 5.25 11.03
C GLU A 19 -3.63 4.42 12.30
N ALA A 20 -4.31 5.01 13.28
CA ALA A 20 -4.51 4.45 14.62
C ALA A 20 -5.31 3.14 14.64
N SER A 21 -5.95 2.76 13.53
CA SER A 21 -6.51 1.44 13.32
C SER A 21 -5.47 0.32 13.38
N GLN A 22 -4.19 0.64 13.14
CA GLN A 22 -3.07 -0.32 13.13
C GLN A 22 -2.26 -0.30 14.43
N VAL A 23 -2.58 0.58 15.37
CA VAL A 23 -1.84 0.73 16.62
C VAL A 23 -2.52 -0.07 17.74
N ARG A 24 -1.77 -0.99 18.36
CA ARG A 24 -2.24 -1.72 19.53
C ARG A 24 -2.30 -0.80 20.76
N PRO A 25 -3.28 -0.95 21.66
CA PRO A 25 -3.38 -0.14 22.87
C PRO A 25 -2.10 -0.14 23.74
N GLU A 26 -1.43 -1.29 23.86
CA GLU A 26 -0.18 -1.44 24.60
C GLU A 26 0.98 -0.63 23.99
N ASP A 27 1.03 -0.53 22.66
CA ASP A 27 2.03 0.27 21.95
C ASP A 27 1.74 1.78 22.12
N ALA A 28 0.46 2.15 22.20
CA ALA A 28 0.03 3.54 22.40
C ALA A 28 0.18 4.04 23.86
N LEU A 29 0.08 3.15 24.86
CA LEU A 29 0.00 3.50 26.28
C LEU A 29 1.15 4.40 26.74
N GLY A 30 2.37 4.09 26.30
CA GLY A 30 3.54 4.89 26.66
C GLY A 30 3.47 6.33 26.16
N ALA A 31 2.91 6.58 24.98
CA ALA A 31 2.71 7.93 24.49
C ALA A 31 1.58 8.59 25.30
N LEU A 32 0.42 7.93 25.44
CA LEU A 32 -0.77 8.46 26.10
C LEU A 32 -0.50 9.00 27.51
N LEU A 33 0.32 8.31 28.32
CA LEU A 33 0.67 8.74 29.68
C LEU A 33 1.46 10.07 29.75
N ARG A 34 1.96 10.56 28.62
CA ARG A 34 2.78 11.79 28.53
C ARG A 34 2.09 12.93 27.78
N GLY A 35 0.84 12.75 27.34
CA GLY A 35 0.10 13.77 26.59
C GLY A 35 -0.93 14.50 27.43
N GLN A 36 -1.12 15.79 27.18
CA GLN A 36 -2.26 16.54 27.72
C GLN A 36 -3.49 16.44 26.81
N GLN A 37 -3.29 16.46 25.49
CA GLN A 37 -4.33 16.31 24.48
C GLN A 37 -4.04 15.13 23.56
N LEU A 38 -5.09 14.48 23.10
CA LEU A 38 -5.03 13.31 22.24
C LEU A 38 -5.89 13.53 20.99
N VAL A 39 -5.29 13.32 19.82
CA VAL A 39 -5.96 13.26 18.53
C VAL A 39 -5.70 11.90 17.92
N VAL A 40 -6.76 11.16 17.62
CA VAL A 40 -6.67 9.81 17.04
C VAL A 40 -7.35 9.83 15.69
N MET A 41 -6.59 9.54 14.64
CA MET A 41 -7.04 9.48 13.25
C MET A 41 -6.81 8.07 12.70
N GLY A 42 -7.76 7.58 11.92
CA GLY A 42 -7.67 6.27 11.28
C GLY A 42 -9.04 5.80 10.82
N ASP A 43 -9.09 4.58 10.31
CA ASP A 43 -10.30 4.03 9.71
C ASP A 43 -10.69 2.68 10.32
N THR A 44 -11.85 2.64 10.98
CA THR A 44 -12.39 1.43 11.60
C THR A 44 -12.82 0.35 10.60
N ARG A 45 -12.91 0.68 9.30
CA ARG A 45 -13.23 -0.25 8.20
C ARG A 45 -11.98 -0.78 7.48
N GLN A 46 -10.79 -0.41 7.93
CA GLN A 46 -9.52 -0.97 7.46
C GLN A 46 -8.97 -2.01 8.43
N LEU A 47 -7.82 -2.59 8.10
CA LEU A 47 -7.24 -3.69 8.86
C LEU A 47 -6.91 -3.27 10.30
N PRO A 48 -7.30 -4.07 11.30
CA PRO A 48 -6.85 -3.91 12.68
C PRO A 48 -5.36 -4.28 12.79
N PRO A 49 -4.71 -4.03 13.94
CA PRO A 49 -3.36 -4.47 14.19
C PRO A 49 -3.36 -6.00 14.18
N THR A 50 -2.56 -6.60 13.31
CA THR A 50 -2.48 -8.06 13.20
C THR A 50 -1.22 -8.58 13.90
N THR A 51 -1.34 -9.69 14.62
CA THR A 51 -0.21 -10.46 15.19
C THR A 51 0.45 -11.37 14.14
N PHE A 52 0.15 -11.15 12.86
CA PHE A 52 0.62 -11.99 11.75
C PHE A 52 2.15 -12.01 11.67
N PHE A 53 2.79 -10.83 11.75
CA PHE A 53 4.25 -10.73 11.74
C PHE A 53 4.90 -11.34 12.99
N ASP A 54 4.23 -11.25 14.14
CA ASP A 54 4.70 -11.86 15.38
C ASP A 54 4.73 -13.40 15.27
N ARG A 55 3.82 -14.01 14.48
CA ARG A 55 3.82 -15.47 14.23
C ARG A 55 4.79 -15.92 13.14
N LEU A 56 4.93 -15.16 12.05
CA LEU A 56 5.90 -15.50 11.00
C LEU A 56 7.34 -15.54 11.55
N LEU A 57 7.64 -14.73 12.57
CA LEU A 57 8.92 -14.77 13.30
C LEU A 57 9.07 -15.98 14.24
N LEU A 58 7.96 -16.64 14.62
CA LEU A 58 7.93 -17.81 15.49
C LEU A 58 7.89 -19.14 14.70
N GLU A 59 7.38 -19.13 13.48
CA GLU A 59 7.17 -20.31 12.62
C GLU A 59 8.43 -20.83 11.91
N ASP A 60 9.60 -20.23 12.12
CA ASP A 60 10.91 -20.71 11.60
C ASP A 60 11.34 -22.09 12.20
N THR A 61 10.44 -22.82 12.88
CA THR A 61 10.71 -24.07 13.63
C THR A 61 9.77 -25.26 13.38
N SER A 62 8.80 -25.23 12.47
CA SER A 62 7.96 -26.41 12.17
C SER A 62 7.89 -26.74 10.67
N GLU A 63 8.13 -28.02 10.36
CA GLU A 63 8.15 -28.61 9.01
C GLU A 63 6.77 -28.64 8.34
N GLU A 64 6.82 -28.73 7.01
CA GLU A 64 5.77 -28.88 5.99
C GLU A 64 4.51 -29.64 6.44
N GLU A 65 3.48 -28.90 6.85
CA GLU A 65 2.09 -29.34 6.85
C GLU A 65 1.25 -28.35 6.03
N ASP A 66 0.27 -28.84 5.27
CA ASP A 66 -0.53 -28.09 4.30
C ASP A 66 -1.04 -26.73 4.84
N GLU A 67 -0.43 -25.62 4.39
CA GLU A 67 -0.71 -24.24 4.83
C GLU A 67 -2.18 -23.79 4.66
N ASP A 68 -2.98 -24.49 3.85
CA ASP A 68 -4.40 -24.15 3.65
C ASP A 68 -5.34 -24.81 4.68
N ASP A 69 -4.91 -25.91 5.33
CA ASP A 69 -5.73 -26.70 6.28
C ASP A 69 -5.14 -26.74 7.71
N MET A 70 -3.85 -26.43 7.87
CA MET A 70 -3.31 -26.11 9.19
C MET A 70 -3.93 -24.80 9.65
N GLY A 71 -4.78 -24.92 10.67
CA GLY A 71 -5.37 -23.79 11.37
C GLY A 71 -4.30 -22.76 11.69
N VAL A 72 -4.24 -21.72 10.85
CA VAL A 72 -3.89 -20.36 11.28
C VAL A 72 -4.84 -20.11 12.44
N THR A 73 -4.42 -20.53 13.64
CA THR A 73 -5.06 -20.23 14.92
C THR A 73 -5.50 -18.80 14.77
N SER A 74 -6.80 -18.52 14.88
CA SER A 74 -7.42 -17.25 14.53
C SER A 74 -6.43 -16.10 14.75
N ILE A 75 -6.06 -15.37 13.69
CA ILE A 75 -5.40 -14.07 13.89
C ILE A 75 -6.43 -13.31 14.71
N VAL A 76 -6.22 -13.25 16.02
CA VAL A 76 -7.12 -12.53 16.91
C VAL A 76 -6.81 -11.09 16.60
N ASP A 77 -7.64 -10.48 15.77
CA ASP A 77 -7.62 -9.06 15.50
C ASP A 77 -7.72 -8.36 16.86
N VAL A 78 -6.62 -7.75 17.30
CA VAL A 78 -6.61 -7.01 18.57
C VAL A 78 -7.40 -5.72 18.34
N GLU A 79 -8.22 -5.33 19.32
CA GLU A 79 -8.91 -4.05 19.21
C GLU A 79 -7.89 -2.90 19.21
N SER A 80 -7.88 -2.10 18.15
CA SER A 80 -6.98 -0.95 18.02
C SER A 80 -7.30 0.16 18.99
N ILE A 81 -6.32 1.03 19.24
CA ILE A 81 -6.53 2.25 20.04
C ILE A 81 -7.66 3.13 19.45
N LEU A 82 -7.79 3.15 18.11
CA LEU A 82 -8.89 3.85 17.43
C LEU A 82 -10.26 3.34 17.87
N LEU A 83 -10.45 2.02 17.90
CA LEU A 83 -11.74 1.43 18.27
C LEU A 83 -12.09 1.72 19.73
N GLN A 84 -11.09 1.64 20.62
CA GLN A 84 -11.26 2.00 22.03
C GLN A 84 -11.65 3.47 22.19
N CYS A 85 -10.91 4.38 21.55
CA CYS A 85 -11.20 5.80 21.64
C CYS A 85 -12.58 6.15 21.05
N LYS A 86 -12.99 5.53 19.94
CA LYS A 86 -14.30 5.78 19.32
C LYS A 86 -15.48 5.43 20.23
N ARG A 87 -15.33 4.48 21.17
CA ARG A 87 -16.38 4.11 22.13
C ARG A 87 -16.53 5.14 23.26
N SER A 88 -15.45 5.82 23.62
CA SER A 88 -15.39 6.67 24.81
C SER A 88 -15.37 8.18 24.49
N TYR A 89 -15.02 8.57 23.28
CA TYR A 89 -14.82 9.96 22.88
C TYR A 89 -15.67 10.35 21.66
N PRO A 90 -15.97 11.66 21.49
CA PRO A 90 -16.60 12.16 20.28
C PRO A 90 -15.76 11.82 19.05
N ALA A 91 -16.40 11.28 18.01
CA ALA A 91 -15.77 10.98 16.74
C ALA A 91 -16.34 11.86 15.64
N MET A 92 -15.49 12.31 14.73
CA MET A 92 -15.88 13.05 13.53
C MET A 92 -15.47 12.27 12.29
N MET A 93 -16.40 12.09 11.35
CA MET A 93 -16.13 11.44 10.08
C MET A 93 -15.67 12.47 9.05
N LEU A 94 -14.56 12.17 8.36
CA LEU A 94 -14.16 12.93 7.18
C LEU A 94 -14.95 12.40 5.98
N HIS A 95 -15.80 13.25 5.41
CA HIS A 95 -16.72 12.83 4.35
C HIS A 95 -16.09 12.85 2.95
N TRP A 96 -15.04 13.64 2.72
CA TRP A 96 -14.55 13.91 1.38
C TRP A 96 -13.58 12.83 0.90
N HIS A 97 -13.90 12.18 -0.22
CA HIS A 97 -12.98 11.28 -0.91
C HIS A 97 -12.38 11.97 -2.13
N TYR A 98 -11.05 12.08 -2.16
CA TYR A 98 -10.32 12.77 -3.23
C TYR A 98 -9.16 11.96 -3.81
N ARG A 99 -8.94 10.72 -3.34
CA ARG A 99 -7.88 9.84 -3.86
C ARG A 99 -8.21 9.31 -5.25
N SER A 100 -9.43 8.83 -5.44
CA SER A 100 -9.83 8.16 -6.68
C SER A 100 -10.15 9.18 -7.76
N ARG A 101 -9.53 9.04 -8.93
CA ARG A 101 -9.81 9.84 -10.11
C ARG A 101 -11.10 9.45 -10.83
N HIS A 102 -11.69 8.32 -10.45
CA HIS A 102 -12.95 7.84 -10.99
C HIS A 102 -13.80 7.26 -9.86
N GLU A 103 -15.07 7.64 -9.85
CA GLU A 103 -16.04 7.28 -8.82
C GLU A 103 -16.18 5.76 -8.66
N SER A 104 -16.05 5.01 -9.77
CA SER A 104 -16.20 3.56 -9.74
C SER A 104 -15.14 2.83 -8.89
N LEU A 105 -14.03 3.48 -8.56
CA LEU A 105 -12.99 2.86 -7.72
C LEU A 105 -13.39 2.81 -6.25
N ILE A 106 -14.26 3.72 -5.81
CA ILE A 106 -14.68 3.83 -4.41
C ILE A 106 -16.17 3.51 -4.22
N ALA A 107 -16.98 3.54 -5.28
CA ALA A 107 -18.45 3.46 -5.15
C ALA A 107 -18.94 2.21 -4.38
N VAL A 108 -18.38 1.03 -4.66
CA VAL A 108 -18.70 -0.20 -3.92
C VAL A 108 -18.27 -0.09 -2.46
N SER A 109 -17.08 0.45 -2.21
CA SER A 109 -16.55 0.63 -0.86
C SER A 109 -17.43 1.61 -0.06
N ASN A 110 -17.81 2.74 -0.64
CA ASN A 110 -18.69 3.72 -0.03
C ASN A 110 -20.05 3.12 0.35
N GLN A 111 -20.65 2.33 -0.54
CA GLN A 111 -21.92 1.66 -0.29
C GLN A 111 -21.82 0.61 0.82
N GLU A 112 -20.88 -0.35 0.70
CA GLU A 112 -20.85 -1.52 1.57
C GLU A 112 -20.24 -1.23 2.95
N PHE A 113 -19.31 -0.28 3.05
CA PHE A 113 -18.53 -0.06 4.28
C PHE A 113 -18.83 1.26 4.98
N TYR A 114 -19.32 2.27 4.26
CA TYR A 114 -19.48 3.63 4.78
C TYR A 114 -20.91 4.18 4.65
N ASP A 115 -21.90 3.33 4.39
CA ASP A 115 -23.33 3.68 4.27
C ASP A 115 -23.59 4.84 3.28
N ASN A 116 -22.80 4.95 2.21
CA ASN A 116 -22.86 6.06 1.24
C ASN A 116 -22.65 7.46 1.86
N LYS A 117 -21.98 7.56 3.01
CA LYS A 117 -21.70 8.83 3.69
C LYS A 117 -20.51 9.58 3.12
N MET A 118 -19.70 8.98 2.25
CA MET A 118 -18.61 9.70 1.59
C MET A 118 -19.13 10.51 0.40
N LEU A 119 -18.62 11.74 0.28
CA LEU A 119 -18.77 12.61 -0.88
C LEU A 119 -17.73 12.22 -1.92
N VAL A 120 -18.20 11.64 -3.02
CA VAL A 120 -17.39 11.19 -4.15
C VAL A 120 -17.73 12.05 -5.36
N TYR A 121 -16.72 12.68 -5.95
CA TYR A 121 -16.90 13.52 -7.13
C TYR A 121 -16.78 12.68 -8.42
N PRO A 122 -17.66 12.91 -9.41
CA PRO A 122 -17.63 12.17 -10.68
C PRO A 122 -16.39 12.51 -11.50
N SER A 123 -15.96 11.56 -12.31
CA SER A 123 -14.99 11.75 -13.38
C SER A 123 -15.63 12.46 -14.59
N PRO A 124 -14.88 13.30 -15.34
CA PRO A 124 -15.34 13.86 -16.64
C PRO A 124 -15.38 12.81 -17.76
N ALA A 125 -15.13 11.54 -17.42
CA ALA A 125 -15.04 10.41 -18.31
C ALA A 125 -15.73 9.21 -17.66
N ASP A 126 -16.82 8.74 -18.28
CA ASP A 126 -17.67 7.64 -17.80
C ASP A 126 -17.17 6.27 -18.29
N LYS A 127 -16.69 6.19 -19.55
CA LYS A 127 -16.19 4.95 -20.15
C LYS A 127 -14.88 5.16 -20.89
N ILE A 128 -13.77 5.04 -20.16
CA ILE A 128 -12.43 5.12 -20.73
C ILE A 128 -11.59 3.95 -20.23
N SER A 129 -10.92 3.25 -21.16
CA SER A 129 -10.19 2.00 -20.88
C SER A 129 -8.99 2.15 -19.93
N TYR A 130 -8.53 3.37 -19.64
CA TYR A 130 -7.40 3.64 -18.75
C TYR A 130 -7.82 4.21 -17.39
N LEU A 131 -9.13 4.28 -17.09
CA LEU A 131 -9.64 4.91 -15.88
C LEU A 131 -10.82 4.10 -15.30
N GLY A 132 -10.89 4.00 -13.98
CA GLY A 132 -11.98 3.29 -13.29
C GLY A 132 -11.74 1.80 -13.10
N LEU A 133 -12.82 1.09 -12.78
CA LEU A 133 -12.80 -0.32 -12.36
C LEU A 133 -13.08 -1.25 -13.55
N GLU A 134 -12.45 -2.39 -13.73
CA GLU A 134 -12.74 -3.27 -14.88
C GLU A 134 -12.67 -4.72 -14.47
N LEU A 135 -13.60 -5.55 -14.95
CA LEU A 135 -13.50 -6.99 -14.84
C LEU A 135 -12.88 -7.57 -16.13
N LYS A 136 -11.70 -8.18 -16.01
CA LYS A 136 -11.11 -9.02 -17.05
C LYS A 136 -11.44 -10.48 -16.75
N HIS A 137 -12.55 -10.95 -17.33
CA HIS A 137 -13.03 -12.32 -17.16
C HIS A 137 -12.19 -13.31 -17.99
N THR A 138 -11.61 -14.32 -17.32
CA THR A 138 -10.75 -15.36 -17.92
C THR A 138 -11.42 -16.74 -17.83
N PRO A 139 -12.46 -17.03 -18.63
CA PRO A 139 -13.26 -18.27 -18.50
C PRO A 139 -12.48 -19.56 -18.76
N GLY A 140 -11.36 -19.49 -19.49
CA GLY A 140 -10.49 -20.64 -19.74
C GLY A 140 -9.50 -20.95 -18.61
N ALA A 141 -9.36 -20.04 -17.63
CA ALA A 141 -8.43 -20.20 -16.53
C ALA A 141 -9.03 -21.15 -15.49
N THR A 142 -8.23 -22.08 -14.94
CA THR A 142 -8.71 -23.08 -13.98
C THR A 142 -7.99 -22.99 -12.65
N TYR A 143 -8.76 -23.04 -11.58
CA TYR A 143 -8.25 -23.10 -10.21
C TYR A 143 -7.90 -24.54 -9.85
N ASP A 144 -6.62 -24.81 -9.59
CA ASP A 144 -6.10 -26.13 -9.27
C ASP A 144 -6.15 -26.41 -7.77
N ARG A 145 -7.36 -26.63 -7.25
CA ARG A 145 -7.65 -26.78 -5.82
C ARG A 145 -6.93 -27.94 -5.14
N GLY A 146 -6.65 -29.02 -5.87
CA GLY A 146 -6.17 -30.28 -5.28
C GLY A 146 -4.66 -30.46 -5.29
N ARG A 147 -3.92 -29.56 -5.93
CA ARG A 147 -2.47 -29.67 -6.09
C ARG A 147 -1.77 -28.36 -5.76
N SER A 148 -1.85 -27.36 -6.63
CA SER A 148 -1.13 -26.10 -6.41
C SER A 148 -1.90 -25.08 -5.56
N SER A 149 -3.24 -25.19 -5.48
CA SER A 149 -4.13 -24.14 -4.94
C SER A 149 -3.88 -22.78 -5.61
N THR A 150 -3.60 -22.78 -6.91
CA THR A 150 -3.37 -21.57 -7.71
C THR A 150 -4.16 -21.58 -9.01
N ASN A 151 -4.28 -20.41 -9.63
CA ASN A 151 -4.75 -20.25 -10.98
C ASN A 151 -3.62 -19.72 -11.88
N SER A 152 -2.86 -20.64 -12.47
CA SER A 152 -1.68 -20.32 -13.27
C SER A 152 -2.00 -19.54 -14.55
N ASP A 153 -3.16 -19.77 -15.17
CA ASP A 153 -3.56 -19.06 -16.38
C ASP A 153 -4.02 -17.64 -16.08
N GLU A 154 -4.64 -17.43 -14.92
CA GLU A 154 -4.91 -16.08 -14.41
C GLU A 154 -3.62 -15.34 -14.08
N ALA A 155 -2.64 -16.00 -13.45
CA ALA A 155 -1.32 -15.41 -13.16
C ALA A 155 -0.61 -14.95 -14.44
N LYS A 156 -0.62 -15.76 -15.51
CA LYS A 156 -0.14 -15.38 -16.84
C LYS A 156 -0.88 -14.17 -17.39
N ALA A 157 -2.21 -14.19 -17.37
CA ALA A 157 -3.03 -13.09 -17.91
C ALA A 157 -2.80 -11.75 -17.17
N VAL A 158 -2.52 -11.83 -15.86
CA VAL A 158 -2.18 -10.67 -15.01
C VAL A 158 -0.81 -10.12 -15.37
N ILE A 159 0.22 -10.95 -15.49
CA ILE A 159 1.57 -10.50 -15.85
C ILE A 159 1.62 -9.99 -17.29
N GLU A 160 0.95 -10.65 -18.24
CA GLU A 160 0.84 -10.14 -19.61
C GLU A 160 0.22 -8.74 -19.63
N ALA A 161 -0.84 -8.51 -18.84
CA ALA A 161 -1.43 -7.19 -18.69
C ALA A 161 -0.50 -6.17 -18.02
N ALA A 162 0.36 -6.60 -17.08
CA ALA A 162 1.34 -5.74 -16.43
C ALA A 162 2.42 -5.26 -17.41
N PHE A 163 2.90 -6.17 -18.28
CA PHE A 163 3.81 -5.83 -19.35
C PHE A 163 3.16 -4.90 -20.37
N GLU A 164 1.91 -5.15 -20.77
CA GLU A 164 1.17 -4.23 -21.64
C GLU A 164 0.97 -2.84 -21.01
N HIS A 165 0.69 -2.78 -19.71
CA HIS A 165 0.56 -1.53 -18.98
C HIS A 165 1.85 -0.72 -19.07
N TYR A 166 2.99 -1.29 -18.69
CA TYR A 166 4.26 -0.58 -18.72
C TYR A 166 4.75 -0.24 -20.13
N ARG A 167 4.34 -0.97 -21.17
CA ARG A 167 4.58 -0.60 -22.56
C ARG A 167 3.77 0.64 -23.00
N LYS A 168 2.56 0.82 -22.46
CA LYS A 168 1.65 1.92 -22.82
C LYS A 168 1.83 3.14 -21.92
N PHE A 169 2.11 2.93 -20.63
CA PHE A 169 2.15 3.92 -19.56
C PHE A 169 3.34 3.65 -18.61
N PRO A 170 4.60 3.77 -19.09
CA PRO A 170 5.80 3.46 -18.31
C PRO A 170 5.99 4.34 -17.06
N GLU A 171 5.35 5.50 -17.03
CA GLU A 171 5.35 6.47 -15.93
C GLU A 171 4.32 6.18 -14.84
N LYS A 172 3.31 5.35 -15.13
CA LYS A 172 2.21 5.06 -14.19
C LYS A 172 2.55 3.88 -13.31
N SER A 173 2.47 4.09 -12.00
CA SER A 173 2.82 3.07 -11.01
C SER A 173 1.78 1.93 -10.99
N LEU A 174 2.26 0.69 -10.86
CA LEU A 174 1.42 -0.51 -10.90
C LEU A 174 1.65 -1.38 -9.66
N GLY A 175 0.58 -1.86 -9.06
CA GLY A 175 0.62 -2.88 -8.01
C GLY A 175 -0.29 -4.04 -8.33
N ILE A 176 0.04 -5.22 -7.83
CA ILE A 176 -0.78 -6.43 -7.96
C ILE A 176 -1.18 -6.91 -6.58
N GLY A 177 -2.48 -7.02 -6.35
CA GLY A 177 -3.08 -7.57 -5.16
C GLY A 177 -3.63 -8.97 -5.39
N THR A 178 -3.38 -9.91 -4.50
CA THR A 178 -3.89 -11.28 -4.59
C THR A 178 -4.72 -11.69 -3.37
N PHE A 179 -5.63 -12.66 -3.55
CA PHE A 179 -6.42 -13.16 -2.43
C PHE A 179 -5.73 -14.28 -1.64
N SER A 180 -4.62 -14.84 -2.15
CA SER A 180 -3.85 -15.90 -1.49
C SER A 180 -2.34 -15.71 -1.67
N MET A 181 -1.57 -16.24 -0.71
CA MET A 181 -0.11 -16.28 -0.80
C MET A 181 0.36 -17.16 -1.96
N LYS A 182 -0.29 -18.32 -2.16
CA LYS A 182 0.03 -19.23 -3.26
C LYS A 182 -0.15 -18.56 -4.62
N GLN A 183 -1.22 -17.78 -4.80
CA GLN A 183 -1.44 -17.02 -6.03
C GLN A 183 -0.43 -15.88 -6.19
N GLN A 184 -0.03 -15.22 -5.08
CA GLN A 184 1.06 -14.23 -5.11
C GLN A 184 2.37 -14.86 -5.62
N GLN A 185 2.74 -16.04 -5.13
CA GLN A 185 3.94 -16.74 -5.58
C GLN A 185 3.84 -17.12 -7.06
N ALA A 186 2.69 -17.65 -7.52
CA ALA A 186 2.48 -17.97 -8.93
C ALA A 186 2.65 -16.76 -9.86
N ILE A 187 2.23 -15.57 -9.42
CA ILE A 187 2.41 -14.32 -10.18
C ILE A 187 3.88 -13.90 -10.19
N LEU A 188 4.60 -14.03 -9.07
CA LEU A 188 6.03 -13.73 -8.99
C LEU A 188 6.86 -14.67 -9.87
N ASP A 189 6.56 -15.96 -9.87
CA ASP A 189 7.24 -16.96 -10.72
C ASP A 189 7.03 -16.64 -12.21
N GLU A 190 5.81 -16.24 -12.58
CA GLU A 190 5.48 -15.84 -13.94
C GLU A 190 6.11 -14.50 -14.34
N GLN A 191 6.21 -13.54 -13.40
CA GLN A 191 6.97 -12.30 -13.58
C GLN A 191 8.44 -12.62 -13.91
N GLU A 192 9.10 -13.49 -13.12
CA GLU A 192 10.49 -13.87 -13.35
C GLU A 192 10.67 -14.56 -14.71
N ARG A 193 9.72 -15.44 -15.09
CA ARG A 193 9.71 -16.09 -16.41
C ARG A 193 9.61 -15.07 -17.54
N MET A 194 8.73 -14.08 -17.42
CA MET A 194 8.51 -13.06 -18.44
C MET A 194 9.66 -12.06 -18.53
N LEU A 195 10.27 -11.67 -17.42
CA LEU A 195 11.46 -10.82 -17.40
C LEU A 195 12.67 -11.47 -18.08
N ARG A 196 12.83 -12.80 -17.96
CA ARG A 196 13.86 -13.53 -18.72
C ARG A 196 13.65 -13.48 -20.23
N LEU A 197 12.40 -13.40 -20.69
CA LEU A 197 12.07 -13.27 -22.11
C LEU A 197 12.15 -11.81 -22.61
N HIS A 198 11.99 -10.85 -21.71
CA HIS A 198 11.97 -9.42 -21.98
C HIS A 198 12.88 -8.64 -21.01
N PRO A 199 14.23 -8.82 -21.08
CA PRO A 199 15.16 -8.15 -20.19
C PRO A 199 15.08 -6.61 -20.25
N GLU A 200 14.62 -6.06 -21.38
CA GLU A 200 14.43 -4.61 -21.57
C GLU A 200 13.42 -3.98 -20.61
N MET A 201 12.58 -4.78 -19.94
CA MET A 201 11.57 -4.29 -19.00
C MET A 201 11.98 -4.40 -17.53
N GLU A 202 13.13 -4.99 -17.21
CA GLU A 202 13.57 -5.26 -15.83
C GLU A 202 13.58 -4.01 -14.94
N ASP A 203 14.08 -2.89 -15.45
CA ASP A 203 14.10 -1.60 -14.75
C ASP A 203 12.69 -1.15 -14.33
N LEU A 204 11.66 -1.44 -15.12
CA LEU A 204 10.28 -1.02 -14.83
C LEU A 204 9.66 -1.78 -13.65
N PHE A 205 10.19 -2.98 -13.35
CA PHE A 205 9.78 -3.84 -12.23
C PHE A 205 10.74 -3.75 -11.02
N SER A 206 11.78 -2.92 -11.08
CA SER A 206 12.75 -2.73 -10.00
C SER A 206 12.14 -2.04 -8.77
N THR A 207 12.67 -2.39 -7.59
CA THR A 207 12.35 -1.77 -6.30
C THR A 207 12.94 -0.37 -6.11
N ASP A 208 13.88 0.03 -6.97
CA ASP A 208 14.60 1.31 -6.83
C ASP A 208 13.80 2.53 -7.31
N ARG A 209 12.66 2.29 -7.98
CA ARG A 209 11.78 3.36 -8.45
C ARG A 209 10.95 3.92 -7.30
N HIS A 210 10.71 5.23 -7.36
CA HIS A 210 9.66 5.86 -6.57
C HIS A 210 8.31 5.22 -6.95
N GLU A 211 7.55 4.76 -5.96
CA GLU A 211 6.36 3.92 -6.16
C GLU A 211 6.61 2.65 -7.01
N HIS A 212 7.62 1.86 -6.62
CA HIS A 212 7.98 0.60 -7.29
C HIS A 212 6.82 -0.37 -7.50
N PHE A 213 6.97 -1.24 -8.50
CA PHE A 213 6.06 -2.36 -8.72
C PHE A 213 6.03 -3.31 -7.52
N PHE A 214 4.85 -3.78 -7.12
CA PHE A 214 4.73 -4.81 -6.08
C PHE A 214 3.71 -5.89 -6.44
N VAL A 215 3.90 -7.07 -5.85
CA VAL A 215 2.89 -8.13 -5.74
C VAL A 215 2.70 -8.44 -4.26
N LYS A 216 1.49 -8.21 -3.75
CA LYS A 216 1.14 -8.37 -2.33
C LYS A 216 -0.21 -9.05 -2.19
N ASN A 217 -0.43 -9.75 -1.08
CA ASN A 217 -1.71 -10.38 -0.77
C ASN A 217 -2.63 -9.44 0.05
N LEU A 218 -3.86 -9.91 0.29
CA LEU A 218 -4.86 -9.25 1.15
C LEU A 218 -4.38 -8.84 2.55
N GLU A 219 -3.33 -9.47 3.08
CA GLU A 219 -2.81 -9.25 4.43
C GLU A 219 -1.65 -8.25 4.47
N THR A 220 -0.94 -8.06 3.35
CA THR A 220 0.32 -7.29 3.28
C THR A 220 0.21 -6.02 2.44
N ILE A 221 -0.85 -5.84 1.64
CA ILE A 221 -1.04 -4.69 0.75
C ILE A 221 -1.39 -3.36 1.47
N GLN A 222 -1.40 -3.36 2.80
CA GLN A 222 -1.77 -2.18 3.57
C GLN A 222 -0.75 -1.04 3.43
N GLY A 223 -1.26 0.19 3.32
CA GLY A 223 -0.42 1.39 3.22
C GLY A 223 0.16 1.66 1.82
N ASP A 224 0.16 0.67 0.92
CA ASP A 224 0.59 0.88 -0.47
C ASP A 224 -0.54 1.34 -1.35
N GLU A 225 -0.29 2.33 -2.20
CA GLU A 225 -1.21 2.77 -3.25
C GLU A 225 -0.47 2.95 -4.57
N ARG A 226 -1.17 2.77 -5.69
CA ARG A 226 -0.61 2.92 -7.03
C ARG A 226 -1.61 3.57 -7.97
N ASP A 227 -1.14 4.13 -9.08
CA ASP A 227 -2.02 4.63 -10.13
C ASP A 227 -2.94 3.52 -10.63
N VAL A 228 -2.35 2.34 -10.87
CA VAL A 228 -3.04 1.16 -11.35
C VAL A 228 -2.88 0.01 -10.36
N ILE A 229 -3.98 -0.65 -10.03
CA ILE A 229 -3.96 -1.90 -9.25
C ILE A 229 -4.60 -3.01 -10.07
N PHE A 230 -3.91 -4.14 -10.19
CA PHE A 230 -4.49 -5.39 -10.68
C PHE A 230 -4.82 -6.28 -9.51
N ILE A 231 -6.02 -6.85 -9.51
CA ILE A 231 -6.48 -7.77 -8.48
C ILE A 231 -6.60 -9.16 -9.11
N SER A 232 -5.79 -10.12 -8.65
CA SER A 232 -5.97 -11.53 -8.99
C SER A 232 -6.78 -12.21 -7.91
N VAL A 233 -7.99 -12.67 -8.27
CA VAL A 233 -8.84 -13.44 -7.35
C VAL A 233 -8.22 -14.80 -7.07
N GLY A 234 -7.65 -15.47 -8.08
CA GLY A 234 -6.91 -16.73 -7.95
C GLY A 234 -7.75 -17.96 -7.59
N TYR A 235 -8.83 -17.79 -6.83
CA TYR A 235 -9.84 -18.82 -6.56
C TYR A 235 -10.90 -18.82 -7.66
N GLY A 236 -11.51 -19.97 -7.94
CA GLY A 236 -12.51 -20.03 -9.00
C GLY A 236 -13.02 -21.41 -9.34
N PHE A 237 -13.54 -21.54 -10.56
CA PHE A 237 -13.90 -22.83 -11.14
C PHE A 237 -12.69 -23.73 -11.28
N ASP A 238 -12.85 -25.00 -10.92
CA ASP A 238 -11.84 -26.05 -11.13
C ASP A 238 -12.05 -26.76 -12.49
N GLN A 239 -11.15 -27.68 -12.84
CA GLN A 239 -11.21 -28.44 -14.09
C GLN A 239 -12.49 -29.29 -14.24
N THR A 240 -13.22 -29.56 -13.15
CA THR A 240 -14.47 -30.33 -13.22
C THR A 240 -15.66 -29.49 -13.64
N GLY A 241 -15.53 -28.16 -13.72
CA GLY A 241 -16.57 -27.25 -14.21
C GLY A 241 -17.84 -27.25 -13.35
N GLY A 242 -17.73 -27.71 -12.09
CA GLY A 242 -18.83 -27.81 -11.15
C GLY A 242 -19.27 -26.46 -10.57
N ARG A 243 -20.16 -26.50 -9.57
CA ARG A 243 -20.59 -25.28 -8.86
C ARG A 243 -19.39 -24.60 -8.18
N LEU A 244 -19.30 -23.29 -8.33
CA LEU A 244 -18.29 -22.46 -7.66
C LEU A 244 -18.41 -22.64 -6.14
N LYS A 245 -17.33 -23.10 -5.50
CA LYS A 245 -17.28 -23.21 -4.03
C LYS A 245 -16.99 -21.84 -3.43
N LYS A 246 -17.74 -21.46 -2.41
CA LYS A 246 -17.64 -20.15 -1.71
C LYS A 246 -16.47 -20.10 -0.72
N GLN A 247 -15.30 -20.61 -1.09
CA GLN A 247 -14.11 -20.68 -0.22
C GLN A 247 -12.99 -19.87 -0.88
N PHE A 248 -12.85 -18.64 -0.42
CA PHE A 248 -11.93 -17.58 -0.87
C PHE A 248 -10.86 -17.30 0.19
N GLY A 249 -10.49 -18.31 0.98
CA GLY A 249 -9.43 -18.25 1.99
C GLY A 249 -9.63 -17.13 3.03
N PRO A 250 -8.70 -16.15 3.13
CA PRO A 250 -8.78 -15.06 4.12
C PRO A 250 -10.09 -14.25 4.07
N LEU A 251 -10.76 -14.20 2.92
CA LEU A 251 -12.00 -13.44 2.76
C LEU A 251 -13.20 -14.06 3.49
N ASN A 252 -13.17 -15.38 3.73
CA ASN A 252 -14.22 -16.09 4.48
C ASN A 252 -14.08 -15.95 6.00
N LYS A 253 -12.91 -15.55 6.48
CA LYS A 253 -12.62 -15.40 7.91
C LYS A 253 -13.17 -14.07 8.43
N GLU A 254 -13.20 -13.94 9.75
CA GLU A 254 -13.52 -12.66 10.41
C GLU A 254 -12.53 -11.57 9.98
N GLY A 255 -13.03 -10.35 9.74
CA GLY A 255 -12.24 -9.25 9.20
C GLY A 255 -11.88 -9.39 7.71
N GLY A 256 -12.34 -10.44 7.02
CA GLY A 256 -12.16 -10.62 5.58
C GLY A 256 -12.72 -9.45 4.77
N GLU A 257 -13.81 -8.84 5.23
CA GLU A 257 -14.38 -7.65 4.62
C GLU A 257 -13.44 -6.44 4.65
N ARG A 258 -12.66 -6.28 5.73
CA ARG A 258 -11.71 -5.18 5.88
C ARG A 258 -10.53 -5.36 4.94
N ARG A 259 -10.06 -6.61 4.80
CA ARG A 259 -9.03 -7.00 3.80
C ARG A 259 -9.47 -6.64 2.39
N LEU A 260 -10.71 -6.98 2.02
CA LEU A 260 -11.27 -6.61 0.73
C LEU A 260 -11.37 -5.10 0.56
N ASN A 261 -11.91 -4.38 1.55
CA ASN A 261 -12.03 -2.92 1.51
C ASN A 261 -10.68 -2.22 1.31
N VAL A 262 -9.65 -2.68 2.02
CA VAL A 262 -8.28 -2.18 1.82
C VAL A 262 -7.85 -2.43 0.37
N LEU A 263 -7.92 -3.66 -0.12
CA LEU A 263 -7.47 -4.02 -1.46
C LEU A 263 -8.16 -3.22 -2.58
N ILE A 264 -9.50 -3.12 -2.55
CA ILE A 264 -10.24 -2.45 -3.63
C ILE A 264 -10.08 -0.92 -3.62
N THR A 265 -9.51 -0.34 -2.56
CA THR A 265 -9.29 1.11 -2.41
C THR A 265 -7.84 1.55 -2.65
N ARG A 266 -6.98 0.66 -3.13
CA ARG A 266 -5.54 0.95 -3.37
C ARG A 266 -5.23 1.69 -4.66
N SER A 267 -6.16 1.71 -5.62
CA SER A 267 -5.95 2.35 -6.93
C SER A 267 -6.34 3.83 -6.92
N ARG A 268 -5.48 4.69 -7.49
CA ARG A 268 -5.81 6.10 -7.73
C ARG A 268 -6.58 6.30 -9.03
N GLU A 269 -6.20 5.63 -10.12
CA GLU A 269 -6.74 5.88 -11.46
C GLU A 269 -7.48 4.67 -12.04
N ARG A 270 -6.91 3.46 -11.92
CA ARG A 270 -7.49 2.27 -12.54
C ARG A 270 -7.37 1.04 -11.65
N CYS A 271 -8.41 0.23 -11.62
CA CYS A 271 -8.41 -1.08 -10.97
C CYS A 271 -8.89 -2.13 -11.97
N VAL A 272 -8.14 -3.20 -12.19
CA VAL A 272 -8.55 -4.31 -13.05
C VAL A 272 -8.59 -5.60 -12.25
N VAL A 273 -9.74 -6.24 -12.20
CA VAL A 273 -9.97 -7.49 -11.47
C VAL A 273 -9.93 -8.64 -12.46
N PHE A 274 -9.12 -9.63 -12.15
CA PHE A 274 -8.98 -10.86 -12.92
C PHE A 274 -9.70 -11.97 -12.16
N SER A 275 -10.58 -12.67 -12.86
CA SER A 275 -11.37 -13.75 -12.29
C SER A 275 -11.80 -14.70 -13.40
N ASN A 276 -11.85 -15.99 -13.12
CA ASN A 276 -12.40 -16.99 -14.05
C ASN A 276 -13.92 -17.15 -13.96
N PHE A 277 -14.57 -16.50 -12.99
CA PHE A 277 -16.02 -16.50 -12.77
C PHE A 277 -16.57 -15.07 -12.71
N ARG A 278 -17.89 -14.93 -12.90
CA ARG A 278 -18.62 -13.66 -12.83
C ARG A 278 -19.44 -13.55 -11.55
N ALA A 279 -19.94 -12.36 -11.25
CA ALA A 279 -20.78 -12.15 -10.07
C ALA A 279 -22.06 -13.01 -10.07
N GLN A 280 -22.60 -13.31 -11.25
CA GLN A 280 -23.78 -14.16 -11.43
C GLN A 280 -23.51 -15.62 -11.05
N ASP A 281 -22.26 -16.08 -11.18
CA ASP A 281 -21.85 -17.43 -10.80
C ASP A 281 -21.72 -17.59 -9.28
N LEU A 282 -21.51 -16.47 -8.57
CA LEU A 282 -21.36 -16.42 -7.13
C LEU A 282 -22.73 -16.29 -6.44
N MET A 283 -23.34 -17.43 -6.15
CA MET A 283 -24.66 -17.53 -5.52
C MET A 283 -24.61 -17.31 -4.00
N THR A 284 -24.50 -16.06 -3.55
CA THR A 284 -24.43 -15.71 -2.12
C THR A 284 -25.80 -15.67 -1.42
N GLU A 285 -25.81 -16.03 -0.14
CA GLU A 285 -26.93 -15.95 0.80
C GLU A 285 -26.60 -14.95 1.94
N HIS A 286 -27.61 -14.52 2.70
CA HIS A 286 -27.41 -13.61 3.85
C HIS A 286 -26.55 -14.21 4.97
N THR A 287 -26.47 -15.53 5.03
CA THR A 287 -25.68 -16.32 6.00
C THR A 287 -24.21 -16.43 5.64
N ASP A 288 -23.80 -16.10 4.41
CA ASP A 288 -22.40 -16.17 3.99
C ASP A 288 -21.53 -15.13 4.74
N ALA A 289 -20.21 -15.24 4.63
CA ALA A 289 -19.31 -14.21 5.15
C ALA A 289 -19.54 -12.86 4.44
N PHE A 290 -19.50 -11.75 5.19
CA PHE A 290 -19.75 -10.43 4.62
C PHE A 290 -18.74 -10.06 3.52
N GLY A 291 -17.45 -10.44 3.67
CA GLY A 291 -16.44 -10.26 2.64
C GLY A 291 -16.80 -10.94 1.30
N VAL A 292 -17.42 -12.12 1.33
CA VAL A 292 -17.84 -12.84 0.12
C VAL A 292 -19.04 -12.16 -0.55
N ARG A 293 -19.98 -11.63 0.24
CA ARG A 293 -21.09 -10.82 -0.30
C ARG A 293 -20.58 -9.53 -0.94
N ALA A 294 -19.66 -8.83 -0.28
CA ALA A 294 -19.05 -7.61 -0.80
C ALA A 294 -18.26 -7.88 -2.10
N LEU A 295 -17.55 -9.03 -2.20
CA LEU A 295 -16.89 -9.45 -3.43
C LEU A 295 -17.86 -9.62 -4.60
N LYS A 296 -19.02 -10.24 -4.36
CA LYS A 296 -20.05 -10.39 -5.40
C LYS A 296 -20.48 -9.04 -5.96
N ILE A 297 -20.78 -8.09 -5.07
CA ILE A 297 -21.22 -6.73 -5.44
C ILE A 297 -20.09 -6.01 -6.19
N PHE A 298 -18.85 -6.16 -5.72
CA PHE A 298 -17.67 -5.61 -6.38
C PHE A 298 -17.48 -6.13 -7.81
N LEU A 299 -17.60 -7.44 -8.02
CA LEU A 299 -17.50 -8.06 -9.34
C LEU A 299 -18.66 -7.64 -10.26
N ASP A 300 -19.88 -7.56 -9.73
CA ASP A 300 -21.06 -7.15 -10.51
C ASP A 300 -20.91 -5.69 -10.97
N TYR A 301 -20.41 -4.83 -10.09
CA TYR A 301 -20.16 -3.44 -10.43
C TYR A 301 -18.96 -3.26 -11.38
N ALA A 302 -17.93 -4.10 -11.24
CA ALA A 302 -16.79 -4.11 -12.16
C ALA A 302 -17.21 -4.49 -13.59
N GLU A 303 -18.19 -5.40 -13.74
CA GLU A 303 -18.72 -5.87 -15.03
C GLU A 303 -19.79 -4.93 -15.60
N ASN A 304 -20.81 -4.62 -14.82
CA ASN A 304 -22.05 -4.01 -15.29
C ASN A 304 -22.17 -2.52 -14.96
N ARG A 305 -21.29 -1.96 -14.11
CA ARG A 305 -21.41 -0.60 -13.55
C ARG A 305 -22.73 -0.33 -12.84
N ASN A 306 -23.42 -1.37 -12.43
CA ASN A 306 -24.70 -1.27 -11.75
C ASN A 306 -24.49 -1.43 -10.25
N LEU A 307 -24.54 -0.32 -9.51
CA LEU A 307 -24.74 -0.38 -8.07
C LEU A 307 -26.24 -0.25 -7.84
N GLN A 308 -26.86 -1.30 -7.28
CA GLN A 308 -28.23 -1.21 -6.79
C GLN A 308 -28.24 -0.21 -5.63
N SER A 309 -28.53 1.05 -5.92
CA SER A 309 -28.69 2.08 -4.89
C SER A 309 -29.84 1.67 -3.97
N ILE A 310 -29.54 1.47 -2.68
CA ILE A 310 -30.55 1.31 -1.62
C ILE A 310 -31.22 2.68 -1.30
N THR A 311 -30.83 3.76 -1.98
CA THR A 311 -31.42 5.10 -1.79
C THR A 311 -32.18 5.55 -3.04
N GLU A 312 -33.50 5.58 -2.87
CA GLU A 312 -34.53 6.38 -3.55
C GLU A 312 -34.35 6.59 -5.06
N SER A 313 -34.96 5.67 -5.81
CA SER A 313 -35.64 5.99 -7.05
C SER A 313 -36.35 7.35 -6.93
N GLY A 314 -35.87 8.34 -7.67
CA GLY A 314 -36.63 9.56 -7.94
C GLY A 314 -36.85 10.48 -6.74
N THR A 315 -35.83 11.27 -6.41
CA THR A 315 -36.12 12.70 -6.37
C THR A 315 -35.74 13.25 -7.73
N ASP A 316 -36.72 13.29 -8.65
CA ASP A 316 -36.87 14.48 -9.48
C ASP A 316 -36.97 15.62 -8.47
N THR A 317 -35.83 16.17 -8.06
CA THR A 317 -35.84 17.46 -7.40
C THR A 317 -36.44 18.39 -8.43
N ASP A 318 -37.67 18.85 -8.18
CA ASP A 318 -38.29 20.00 -8.82
C ASP A 318 -37.26 21.14 -8.82
N ALA A 319 -36.43 21.19 -9.85
CA ALA A 319 -35.44 22.23 -10.06
C ALA A 319 -35.79 22.92 -11.40
N PRO A 320 -36.86 23.74 -11.45
CA PRO A 320 -37.29 24.43 -12.66
C PRO A 320 -36.16 25.22 -13.34
N PHE A 321 -35.18 25.65 -12.54
CA PHE A 321 -33.98 26.31 -13.04
C PHE A 321 -33.06 25.36 -13.82
N GLU A 322 -32.70 24.20 -13.26
CA GLU A 322 -31.86 23.20 -13.93
C GLU A 322 -32.52 22.70 -15.22
N ASP A 323 -33.84 22.47 -15.17
CA ASP A 323 -34.63 22.08 -16.34
C ASP A 323 -34.62 23.16 -17.42
N ALA A 324 -34.78 24.43 -17.05
CA ALA A 324 -34.72 25.53 -18.01
C ALA A 324 -33.35 25.67 -18.70
N VAL A 325 -32.26 25.34 -18.01
CA VAL A 325 -30.91 25.31 -18.58
C VAL A 325 -30.74 24.08 -19.50
N TYR A 326 -31.22 22.92 -19.07
CA TYR A 326 -31.21 21.68 -19.86
C TYR A 326 -31.97 21.83 -21.18
N ASP A 327 -33.20 22.35 -21.14
CA ASP A 327 -34.05 22.57 -22.32
C ASP A 327 -33.40 23.55 -23.30
N PHE A 328 -32.74 24.59 -22.78
CA PHE A 328 -31.99 25.52 -23.61
C PHE A 328 -30.84 24.82 -24.34
N LEU A 329 -30.01 24.06 -23.62
CA LEU A 329 -28.84 23.38 -24.21
C LEU A 329 -29.24 22.32 -25.23
N THR A 330 -30.30 21.56 -24.96
CA THR A 330 -30.84 20.57 -25.90
C THR A 330 -31.43 21.22 -27.15
N THR A 331 -32.12 22.36 -27.01
CA THR A 331 -32.60 23.16 -28.17
C THR A 331 -31.45 23.67 -29.05
N GLN A 332 -30.28 23.92 -28.45
CA GLN A 332 -29.06 24.30 -29.19
C GLN A 332 -28.32 23.10 -29.81
N GLY A 333 -28.87 21.89 -29.70
CA GLY A 333 -28.32 20.67 -30.32
C GLY A 333 -27.22 19.98 -29.52
N HIS A 334 -27.04 20.32 -28.23
CA HIS A 334 -26.09 19.62 -27.36
C HIS A 334 -26.72 18.39 -26.70
N ILE A 335 -25.94 17.33 -26.55
CA ILE A 335 -26.31 16.16 -25.75
C ILE A 335 -25.91 16.44 -24.29
N VAL A 336 -26.90 16.50 -23.40
CA VAL A 336 -26.71 16.85 -21.99
C VAL A 336 -27.13 15.69 -21.11
N ARG A 337 -26.34 15.40 -20.07
CA ARG A 337 -26.69 14.48 -18.98
C ARG A 337 -26.97 15.28 -17.72
N LYS A 338 -28.06 14.95 -17.04
CA LYS A 338 -28.39 15.50 -15.72
C LYS A 338 -27.79 14.64 -14.63
N GLN A 339 -27.47 15.24 -13.49
CA GLN A 339 -27.19 14.55 -12.24
C GLN A 339 -26.06 13.49 -12.37
N VAL A 340 -24.94 13.89 -12.97
CA VAL A 340 -23.79 13.01 -13.23
C VAL A 340 -23.02 12.75 -11.94
N GLY A 341 -22.85 11.48 -11.57
CA GLY A 341 -22.09 11.03 -10.40
C GLY A 341 -22.81 9.99 -9.56
N CYS A 342 -22.21 9.63 -8.43
CA CYS A 342 -22.71 8.59 -7.52
C CYS A 342 -23.11 9.18 -6.15
N ALA A 343 -23.40 8.30 -5.18
CA ALA A 343 -23.87 8.72 -3.87
C ALA A 343 -22.96 9.77 -3.21
N GLY A 344 -23.59 10.81 -2.62
CA GLY A 344 -22.94 11.91 -1.93
C GLY A 344 -22.82 13.21 -2.75
N PHE A 345 -22.48 13.14 -4.04
CA PHE A 345 -22.40 14.34 -4.89
C PHE A 345 -22.76 14.01 -6.35
N ARG A 346 -23.61 14.86 -6.94
CA ARG A 346 -23.94 14.81 -8.35
C ARG A 346 -23.74 16.19 -8.96
N LEU A 347 -23.11 16.22 -10.12
CA LEU A 347 -22.99 17.40 -10.93
C LEU A 347 -24.31 17.65 -11.65
N ASP A 348 -24.85 18.86 -11.56
CA ASP A 348 -26.21 19.19 -12.01
C ASP A 348 -26.41 18.86 -13.49
N LEU A 349 -25.52 19.36 -14.35
CA LEU A 349 -25.53 19.08 -15.79
C LEU A 349 -24.11 18.86 -16.33
N ALA A 350 -23.97 17.96 -17.30
CA ALA A 350 -22.74 17.76 -18.05
C ALA A 350 -23.01 17.65 -19.54
N ILE A 351 -22.18 18.29 -20.35
CA ILE A 351 -22.31 18.25 -21.81
C ILE A 351 -21.41 17.14 -22.35
N VAL A 352 -22.00 16.23 -23.12
CA VAL A 352 -21.29 15.10 -23.73
C VAL A 352 -20.45 15.57 -24.91
N ASP A 353 -19.25 15.03 -25.03
CA ASP A 353 -18.38 15.21 -26.19
C ASP A 353 -18.93 14.43 -27.41
N PRO A 354 -19.33 15.10 -28.50
CA PRO A 354 -19.79 14.41 -29.72
C PRO A 354 -18.68 13.58 -30.39
N ASP A 355 -17.42 13.99 -30.25
CA ASP A 355 -16.27 13.35 -30.90
C ASP A 355 -15.74 12.16 -30.08
N ALA A 356 -16.10 12.09 -28.79
CA ALA A 356 -15.68 11.04 -27.87
C ALA A 356 -16.83 10.61 -26.94
N PRO A 357 -17.71 9.68 -27.39
CA PRO A 357 -18.80 9.16 -26.57
C PRO A 357 -18.28 8.59 -25.25
N GLY A 358 -18.82 9.08 -24.12
CA GLY A 358 -18.37 8.70 -22.77
C GLY A 358 -17.47 9.73 -22.09
N ARG A 359 -17.11 10.82 -22.77
CA ARG A 359 -16.43 12.00 -22.19
C ARG A 359 -17.38 13.18 -22.09
N TYR A 360 -17.16 14.02 -21.09
CA TYR A 360 -17.83 15.31 -20.91
C TYR A 360 -16.88 16.47 -21.22
N ILE A 361 -17.37 17.47 -21.95
CA ILE A 361 -16.59 18.66 -22.34
C ILE A 361 -16.66 19.78 -21.29
N LEU A 362 -17.79 19.89 -20.61
CA LEU A 362 -18.09 20.95 -19.66
C LEU A 362 -19.08 20.42 -18.63
N GLY A 363 -18.75 20.62 -17.36
CA GLY A 363 -19.68 20.47 -16.26
C GLY A 363 -20.32 21.82 -15.92
N ILE A 364 -21.59 21.80 -15.58
CA ILE A 364 -22.34 23.00 -15.22
C ILE A 364 -22.87 22.81 -13.80
N GLU A 365 -22.56 23.78 -12.95
CA GLU A 365 -23.10 23.89 -11.60
C GLU A 365 -24.13 25.01 -11.54
N CYS A 366 -25.28 24.69 -10.97
CA CYS A 366 -26.39 25.59 -10.67
C CYS A 366 -26.39 25.91 -9.16
N ASP A 367 -26.89 27.07 -8.77
CA ASP A 367 -27.04 27.49 -7.36
C ASP A 367 -28.26 26.84 -6.66
N GLY A 368 -28.53 25.57 -6.96
CA GLY A 368 -29.68 24.80 -6.44
C GLY A 368 -29.49 24.26 -5.01
N ALA A 369 -30.37 23.36 -4.59
CA ALA A 369 -30.36 22.79 -3.23
C ALA A 369 -29.02 22.12 -2.84
N MET A 370 -28.32 21.52 -3.81
CA MET A 370 -26.97 20.93 -3.64
C MET A 370 -25.84 21.95 -3.51
N TYR A 371 -26.06 23.18 -3.96
CA TYR A 371 -25.17 24.29 -3.65
C TYR A 371 -25.36 24.72 -2.19
N TYR A 372 -26.60 24.84 -1.70
CA TYR A 372 -26.90 25.27 -0.33
C TYR A 372 -26.60 24.24 0.77
N SER A 373 -26.48 22.95 0.43
CA SER A 373 -26.31 21.86 1.41
C SER A 373 -24.99 21.89 2.18
N SER A 374 -23.96 22.59 1.68
CA SER A 374 -22.70 22.76 2.41
C SER A 374 -22.73 24.03 3.28
N PRO A 375 -22.45 23.92 4.59
CA PRO A 375 -22.57 25.03 5.54
C PRO A 375 -21.47 26.09 5.40
N VAL A 376 -20.34 25.77 4.74
CA VAL A 376 -19.17 26.64 4.66
C VAL A 376 -18.94 27.13 3.24
N ALA A 377 -18.82 28.45 3.05
CA ALA A 377 -18.59 29.05 1.73
C ALA A 377 -17.30 28.56 1.06
N ARG A 378 -16.23 28.34 1.83
CA ARG A 378 -14.95 27.78 1.33
C ARG A 378 -15.14 26.42 0.68
N ASP A 379 -16.00 25.58 1.25
CA ASP A 379 -16.25 24.23 0.75
C ASP A 379 -17.03 24.28 -0.58
N ARG A 380 -18.06 25.14 -0.64
CA ARG A 380 -18.90 25.36 -1.84
C ARG A 380 -18.17 25.99 -3.02
N ASP A 381 -17.38 27.02 -2.74
CA ASP A 381 -16.90 27.93 -3.78
C ASP A 381 -15.45 27.70 -4.17
N ARG A 382 -14.66 27.07 -3.30
CA ARG A 382 -13.25 26.84 -3.56
C ARG A 382 -12.91 25.37 -3.63
N LEU A 383 -13.17 24.61 -2.56
CA LEU A 383 -12.71 23.23 -2.47
C LEU A 383 -13.40 22.33 -3.49
N ARG A 384 -14.72 22.48 -3.67
CA ARG A 384 -15.49 21.71 -4.67
C ARG A 384 -14.95 21.92 -6.08
N GLN A 385 -14.81 23.17 -6.50
CA GLN A 385 -14.27 23.52 -7.81
C GLN A 385 -12.84 22.98 -7.98
N GLN A 386 -11.98 23.15 -6.98
CA GLN A 386 -10.61 22.63 -7.00
C GLN A 386 -10.57 21.11 -7.19
N VAL A 387 -11.44 20.36 -6.51
CA VAL A 387 -11.49 18.90 -6.66
C VAL A 387 -11.97 18.50 -8.06
N LEU A 388 -13.06 19.10 -8.56
CA LEU A 388 -13.57 18.80 -9.89
C LEU A 388 -12.55 19.16 -10.99
N GLU A 389 -11.89 20.32 -10.89
CA GLU A 389 -10.83 20.73 -11.82
C GLU A 389 -9.62 19.79 -11.75
N ASN A 390 -9.23 19.34 -10.56
CA ASN A 390 -8.18 18.33 -10.39
C ASN A 390 -8.57 16.98 -11.03
N LEU A 391 -9.85 16.62 -11.07
CA LEU A 391 -10.36 15.45 -11.80
C LEU A 391 -10.38 15.67 -13.32
N GLY A 392 -10.09 16.88 -13.79
CA GLY A 392 -10.04 17.23 -15.20
C GLY A 392 -11.35 17.84 -15.74
N TRP A 393 -12.30 18.15 -14.87
CA TRP A 393 -13.48 18.91 -15.27
C TRP A 393 -13.11 20.35 -15.62
N ARG A 394 -13.85 20.88 -16.59
CA ARG A 394 -14.07 22.33 -16.68
C ARG A 394 -15.45 22.60 -16.15
N ILE A 395 -15.55 23.49 -15.16
CA ILE A 395 -16.81 23.83 -14.53
C ILE A 395 -17.23 25.23 -14.97
N HIS A 396 -18.48 25.37 -15.37
CA HIS A 396 -19.12 26.65 -15.63
C HIS A 396 -20.30 26.83 -14.67
N ARG A 397 -20.22 27.84 -13.80
CA ARG A 397 -21.27 28.10 -12.81
C ARG A 397 -22.32 29.06 -13.36
N ILE A 398 -23.59 28.74 -13.14
CA ILE A 398 -24.73 29.58 -13.51
C ILE A 398 -25.53 29.89 -12.25
N TRP A 399 -25.75 31.18 -12.01
CA TRP A 399 -26.61 31.65 -10.94
C TRP A 399 -28.04 31.83 -11.45
N SER A 400 -29.02 31.32 -10.71
CA SER A 400 -30.45 31.45 -10.99
C SER A 400 -30.85 32.92 -11.20
N THR A 401 -30.33 33.82 -10.37
CA THR A 401 -30.56 35.27 -10.48
C THR A 401 -30.12 35.85 -11.82
N ASP A 402 -28.94 35.48 -12.30
CA ASP A 402 -28.41 35.87 -13.61
C ASP A 402 -29.17 35.23 -14.76
N TRP A 403 -29.64 33.99 -14.60
CA TRP A 403 -30.41 33.29 -15.63
C TRP A 403 -31.78 33.93 -15.86
N TYR A 404 -32.46 34.35 -14.80
CA TYR A 404 -33.79 34.96 -14.91
C TYR A 404 -33.74 36.46 -15.23
N ARG A 405 -32.79 37.23 -14.68
CA ARG A 405 -32.70 38.68 -14.89
C ARG A 405 -31.92 39.07 -16.15
N ASN A 406 -30.82 38.36 -16.43
CA ASN A 406 -29.88 38.67 -17.51
C ASN A 406 -29.82 37.54 -18.56
N ARG A 407 -30.97 36.93 -18.85
CA ARG A 407 -31.09 35.72 -19.67
C ARG A 407 -30.33 35.72 -21.01
N PRO A 408 -30.39 36.78 -21.85
CA PRO A 408 -29.68 36.75 -23.13
C PRO A 408 -28.16 36.75 -22.96
N ASP A 409 -27.60 37.53 -22.04
CA ASP A 409 -26.17 37.59 -21.80
C ASP A 409 -25.64 36.28 -21.20
N THR A 410 -26.33 35.74 -20.19
CA THR A 410 -25.96 34.47 -19.54
C THR A 410 -25.96 33.31 -20.54
N ARG A 411 -26.93 33.26 -21.47
CA ARG A 411 -26.95 32.27 -22.56
C ARG A 411 -25.75 32.39 -23.50
N ILE A 412 -25.37 33.61 -23.88
CA ILE A 412 -24.20 33.86 -24.72
C ILE A 412 -22.92 33.43 -23.99
N ARG A 413 -22.78 33.77 -22.71
CA ARG A 413 -21.64 33.35 -21.87
C ARG A 413 -21.53 31.83 -21.80
N LEU A 414 -22.65 31.13 -21.60
CA LEU A 414 -22.69 29.67 -21.56
C LEU A 414 -22.26 29.05 -22.90
N LEU A 415 -22.79 29.53 -24.03
CA LEU A 415 -22.41 29.03 -25.36
C LEU A 415 -20.92 29.26 -25.66
N ARG A 416 -20.37 30.43 -25.31
CA ARG A 416 -18.93 30.70 -25.44
C ARG A 416 -18.09 29.77 -24.56
N ALA A 417 -18.54 29.46 -23.35
CA ALA A 417 -17.85 28.52 -22.47
C ALA A 417 -17.80 27.11 -23.09
N ILE A 418 -18.88 26.68 -23.75
CA ILE A 418 -18.93 25.40 -24.48
C ILE A 418 -17.95 25.40 -25.66
N GLU A 419 -17.97 26.44 -26.49
CA GLU A 419 -17.08 26.56 -27.66
C GLU A 419 -15.60 26.60 -27.27
N SER A 420 -15.25 27.39 -26.25
CA SER A 420 -13.89 27.43 -25.71
C SER A 420 -13.45 26.08 -25.15
N SER A 421 -14.39 25.32 -24.57
CA SER A 421 -14.14 23.99 -24.03
C SER A 421 -13.91 22.93 -25.12
N LYS A 422 -14.60 23.04 -26.26
CA LYS A 422 -14.37 22.20 -27.45
C LYS A 422 -13.02 22.48 -28.10
N THR A 423 -12.64 23.75 -28.21
CA THR A 423 -11.44 24.18 -28.95
C THR A 423 -10.16 23.87 -28.17
N THR A 424 -10.21 24.00 -26.84
CA THR A 424 -9.10 23.68 -25.97
C THR A 424 -9.15 22.19 -25.64
N LYS A 425 -8.54 21.32 -26.44
CA LYS A 425 -8.44 19.87 -26.12
C LYS A 425 -8.02 19.71 -24.66
N SER A 426 -8.89 19.13 -23.83
CA SER A 426 -8.59 18.95 -22.41
C SER A 426 -7.39 17.99 -22.27
N PRO A 427 -6.47 18.23 -21.30
CA PRO A 427 -5.12 17.63 -21.24
C PRO A 427 -5.07 16.09 -21.16
N ILE A 428 -6.22 15.44 -21.06
CA ILE A 428 -6.39 13.99 -21.09
C ILE A 428 -6.23 13.42 -22.53
N SER A 429 -6.01 14.25 -23.54
CA SER A 429 -5.79 13.81 -24.94
C SER A 429 -4.40 14.21 -25.43
N ASN A 430 -3.39 13.42 -25.12
CA ASN A 430 -2.16 13.36 -25.92
C ASN A 430 -1.51 11.98 -25.79
N THR A 431 -2.11 10.97 -26.43
CA THR A 431 -1.40 9.75 -26.84
C THR A 431 -1.30 9.79 -28.36
N LYS A 432 -0.17 10.32 -28.88
CA LYS A 432 0.21 10.08 -30.28
C LYS A 432 0.99 8.78 -30.36
N LYS A 433 0.67 7.95 -31.37
CA LYS A 433 1.49 6.83 -31.85
C LYS A 433 2.91 7.30 -32.19
N PRO A 434 3.93 6.43 -32.11
CA PRO A 434 5.33 6.83 -32.19
C PRO A 434 5.71 7.07 -33.65
N GLU A 435 6.06 8.32 -33.97
CA GLU A 435 6.93 8.61 -35.11
C GLU A 435 8.32 8.92 -34.55
N SER A 436 9.31 8.22 -35.09
CA SER A 436 10.71 8.31 -34.72
C SER A 436 11.26 9.72 -34.92
N MET A 437 11.73 10.38 -33.85
CA MET A 437 12.64 11.53 -33.99
C MET A 437 13.61 11.61 -32.80
N VAL A 438 14.87 11.31 -33.13
CA VAL A 438 16.15 11.90 -32.69
C VAL A 438 16.17 12.59 -31.32
N VAL A 439 16.95 11.98 -30.42
CA VAL A 439 17.40 12.53 -29.13
C VAL A 439 18.14 13.86 -29.36
N SER A 440 17.55 14.95 -28.91
CA SER A 440 18.26 16.21 -28.65
C SER A 440 18.18 16.50 -27.16
N THR A 441 19.30 16.31 -26.47
CA THR A 441 19.52 16.69 -25.08
C THR A 441 19.34 18.19 -24.91
N LEU A 442 18.35 18.59 -24.13
CA LEU A 442 18.28 19.91 -23.50
C LEU A 442 18.16 19.71 -21.99
N GLN A 443 19.11 20.29 -21.27
CA GLN A 443 19.16 20.26 -19.81
C GLN A 443 18.02 21.10 -19.21
N PRO A 444 17.43 20.67 -18.08
CA PRO A 444 16.46 21.47 -17.36
C PRO A 444 17.10 22.73 -16.78
N SER A 445 16.52 23.88 -17.14
CA SER A 445 16.83 25.19 -16.61
C SER A 445 16.59 25.29 -15.10
N GLU A 446 17.64 25.72 -14.41
CA GLU A 446 17.68 26.29 -13.07
C GLU A 446 16.60 27.38 -12.91
N ILE A 447 15.71 27.31 -11.89
CA ILE A 447 14.98 28.48 -11.34
C ILE A 447 14.33 28.19 -9.96
N TRP A 448 14.38 26.97 -9.39
CA TRP A 448 13.77 26.68 -8.07
C TRP A 448 14.77 26.30 -6.96
N ASN A 449 15.94 26.95 -6.88
CA ASN A 449 16.94 26.69 -5.84
C ASN A 449 17.54 27.96 -5.20
N ASN A 450 16.76 29.01 -4.95
CA ASN A 450 17.25 30.16 -4.18
C ASN A 450 16.19 30.67 -3.19
N VAL A 451 15.96 29.91 -2.12
CA VAL A 451 15.63 30.45 -0.80
C VAL A 451 16.25 29.50 0.25
N GLU A 452 17.49 29.78 0.65
CA GLU A 452 18.07 29.20 1.87
C GLU A 452 17.40 29.82 3.10
N PRO A 453 17.03 29.03 4.12
CA PRO A 453 16.81 29.56 5.46
C PRO A 453 18.18 29.88 6.07
N GLU A 454 18.36 31.11 6.56
CA GLU A 454 19.53 31.52 7.35
C GLU A 454 19.71 30.59 8.56
N ALA A 455 20.64 29.66 8.44
CA ALA A 455 21.14 28.86 9.55
C ALA A 455 22.14 29.70 10.36
N LEU A 456 21.87 29.88 11.65
CA LEU A 456 22.87 30.37 12.59
C LEU A 456 24.10 29.44 12.56
N SER A 457 25.23 29.99 12.14
CA SER A 457 26.54 29.37 12.26
C SER A 457 26.89 29.13 13.73
N THR A 458 26.93 27.87 14.13
CA THR A 458 27.68 27.43 15.33
C THR A 458 29.06 26.94 14.89
N PRO A 459 30.14 27.26 15.63
CA PRO A 459 31.49 26.93 15.23
C PRO A 459 31.72 25.41 15.26
N GLU A 460 32.50 24.91 14.31
CA GLU A 460 32.95 23.52 14.19
C GLU A 460 33.49 22.97 15.52
N SER A 461 32.61 22.35 16.30
CA SER A 461 32.98 21.41 17.34
C SER A 461 33.04 20.04 16.69
N LEU A 462 34.24 19.45 16.59
CA LEU A 462 34.42 18.03 16.33
C LEU A 462 33.40 17.25 17.17
N SER A 463 32.53 16.49 16.51
CA SER A 463 31.50 15.73 17.22
C SER A 463 32.17 14.73 18.17
N LEU A 464 31.65 14.59 19.39
CA LEU A 464 32.11 13.58 20.37
C LEU A 464 32.07 12.15 19.77
N GLU A 465 31.22 11.94 18.76
CA GLU A 465 31.03 10.65 18.10
C GLU A 465 32.20 10.25 17.20
N ASP A 466 32.98 11.21 16.69
CA ASP A 466 34.16 10.94 15.85
C ASP A 466 35.40 10.56 16.66
N GLN A 467 35.31 10.62 18.00
CA GLN A 467 36.36 10.14 18.92
C GLN A 467 36.17 8.66 19.31
N ILE A 468 35.07 8.01 18.91
CA ILE A 468 34.76 6.61 19.24
C ILE A 468 35.30 5.70 18.11
N PRO A 469 36.13 4.68 18.43
CA PRO A 469 36.68 3.78 17.41
C PRO A 469 35.60 2.95 16.71
N GLU A 470 35.74 2.74 15.39
CA GLU A 470 34.85 1.87 14.62
C GLU A 470 35.04 0.39 14.98
N TYR A 471 33.94 -0.36 14.94
CA TYR A 471 33.96 -1.81 15.12
C TYR A 471 34.66 -2.50 13.95
N THR A 472 35.84 -3.06 14.20
CA THR A 472 36.59 -3.82 13.19
C THR A 472 36.12 -5.27 13.15
N THR A 473 35.84 -5.79 11.96
CA THR A 473 35.40 -7.18 11.80
C THR A 473 36.53 -8.10 11.32
N CYS A 474 36.58 -9.31 11.86
CA CYS A 474 37.57 -10.32 11.51
C CYS A 474 37.17 -11.00 10.20
N HIS A 475 37.91 -10.70 9.13
CA HIS A 475 37.75 -11.32 7.82
C HIS A 475 38.70 -12.51 7.58
N ASN A 476 39.76 -12.65 8.40
CA ASN A 476 40.74 -13.72 8.26
C ASN A 476 40.83 -14.55 9.56
N ILE A 477 40.24 -15.74 9.53
CA ILE A 477 40.13 -16.64 10.69
C ILE A 477 41.44 -17.44 10.91
N GLY A 478 42.36 -17.43 9.94
CA GLY A 478 43.71 -18.00 10.08
C GLY A 478 43.81 -19.51 9.88
N ILE A 479 42.80 -20.16 9.28
CA ILE A 479 42.76 -21.61 9.04
C ILE A 479 42.55 -21.90 7.56
N VAL A 480 43.22 -22.94 7.06
CA VAL A 480 43.02 -23.45 5.69
C VAL A 480 41.67 -24.15 5.61
N GLN A 481 40.78 -23.66 4.76
CA GLN A 481 39.46 -24.26 4.53
C GLN A 481 39.62 -25.68 3.95
N ARG A 482 39.44 -26.72 4.77
CA ARG A 482 39.42 -28.13 4.36
C ARG A 482 38.23 -28.83 5.02
N GLY A 483 37.40 -29.49 4.21
CA GLY A 483 36.23 -30.25 4.69
C GLY A 483 35.07 -29.38 5.18
N GLU A 484 34.05 -30.04 5.74
CA GLU A 484 32.90 -29.35 6.33
C GLU A 484 33.26 -28.73 7.69
N LEU A 485 32.67 -27.57 8.02
CA LEU A 485 33.01 -26.79 9.23
C LEU A 485 32.91 -27.61 10.53
N HIS A 486 31.99 -28.58 10.60
CA HIS A 486 31.77 -29.39 11.79
C HIS A 486 32.67 -30.64 11.89
N GLU A 487 33.46 -30.93 10.85
CA GLU A 487 34.43 -32.03 10.81
C GLU A 487 35.85 -31.57 11.18
N LEU A 488 36.07 -30.26 11.36
CA LEU A 488 37.33 -29.72 11.84
C LEU A 488 37.68 -30.29 13.21
N CYS A 489 38.97 -30.51 13.45
CA CYS A 489 39.41 -30.92 14.77
C CYS A 489 39.14 -29.80 15.80
N THR A 490 38.85 -30.18 17.04
CA THR A 490 38.49 -29.24 18.11
C THR A 490 39.58 -28.21 18.41
N SER A 491 40.85 -28.55 18.15
CA SER A 491 42.00 -27.65 18.29
C SER A 491 42.00 -26.55 17.23
N ASP A 492 41.80 -26.91 15.96
CA ASP A 492 41.75 -25.95 14.85
C ASP A 492 40.54 -25.02 15.02
N MET A 493 39.36 -25.58 15.34
CA MET A 493 38.17 -24.76 15.59
C MET A 493 38.36 -23.81 16.77
N ALA A 494 39.07 -24.23 17.82
CA ALA A 494 39.39 -23.34 18.95
C ALA A 494 40.36 -22.21 18.52
N GLU A 495 41.34 -22.48 17.67
CA GLU A 495 42.26 -21.48 17.14
C GLU A 495 41.54 -20.41 16.30
N ALA A 496 40.60 -20.84 15.45
CA ALA A 496 39.72 -19.95 14.68
C ALA A 496 38.94 -19.00 15.59
N ILE A 497 38.30 -19.56 16.63
CA ILE A 497 37.50 -18.78 17.58
C ILE A 497 38.39 -17.80 18.36
N VAL A 498 39.59 -18.22 18.77
CA VAL A 498 40.56 -17.34 19.43
C VAL A 498 40.95 -16.18 18.52
N ASN A 499 41.16 -16.40 17.22
CA ASN A 499 41.51 -15.34 16.27
C ASN A 499 40.35 -14.36 16.03
N ILE A 500 39.10 -14.83 16.00
CA ILE A 500 37.91 -13.97 15.94
C ILE A 500 37.82 -13.10 17.20
N VAL A 501 37.93 -13.72 18.38
CA VAL A 501 37.80 -13.02 19.66
C VAL A 501 38.95 -12.03 19.87
N LYS A 502 40.18 -12.31 19.38
CA LYS A 502 41.30 -11.36 19.43
C LYS A 502 40.99 -10.01 18.77
N VAL A 503 40.20 -10.01 17.70
CA VAL A 503 39.86 -8.80 16.93
C VAL A 503 38.59 -8.16 17.44
N GLU A 504 37.57 -8.97 17.73
CA GLU A 504 36.21 -8.49 17.98
C GLU A 504 35.82 -8.43 19.48
N TYR A 505 36.70 -8.80 20.44
CA TYR A 505 36.33 -8.88 21.86
C TYR A 505 35.72 -7.56 22.40
N PRO A 506 34.71 -7.64 23.29
CA PRO A 506 33.85 -8.80 23.57
C PRO A 506 32.91 -9.13 22.40
N VAL A 507 32.72 -10.42 22.11
CA VAL A 507 31.90 -10.95 21.00
C VAL A 507 30.77 -11.85 21.52
N HIS A 508 29.57 -11.71 20.97
CA HIS A 508 28.44 -12.59 21.24
C HIS A 508 28.63 -13.97 20.58
N PHE A 509 28.12 -15.03 21.20
CA PHE A 509 28.20 -16.40 20.68
C PHE A 509 27.65 -16.55 19.26
N ASP A 510 26.51 -15.93 18.96
CA ASP A 510 25.90 -15.99 17.62
C ASP A 510 26.72 -15.25 16.56
N GLU A 511 27.46 -14.21 16.95
CA GLU A 511 28.32 -13.48 16.03
C GLU A 511 29.54 -14.32 15.65
N ILE A 512 30.10 -15.12 16.58
CA ILE A 512 31.16 -16.09 16.27
C ILE A 512 30.67 -17.15 15.28
N ILE A 513 29.44 -17.66 15.45
CA ILE A 513 28.83 -18.59 14.50
C ILE A 513 28.67 -17.91 13.14
N ARG A 514 28.18 -16.67 13.10
CA ARG A 514 28.01 -15.91 11.86
C ARG A 514 29.33 -15.73 11.12
N ARG A 515 30.44 -15.44 11.83
CA ARG A 515 31.78 -15.28 11.25
C ARG A 515 32.32 -16.58 10.67
N LEU A 516 32.24 -17.67 11.44
CA LEU A 516 32.65 -19.00 10.97
C LEU A 516 31.82 -19.43 9.75
N ARG A 517 30.52 -19.15 9.76
CA ARG A 517 29.61 -19.45 8.66
C ARG A 517 29.95 -18.65 7.39
N THR A 518 30.21 -17.35 7.54
CA THR A 518 30.58 -16.45 6.44
C THR A 518 31.89 -16.87 5.80
N ALA A 519 32.87 -17.29 6.60
CA ALA A 519 34.13 -17.81 6.07
C ALA A 519 33.98 -19.13 5.31
N TRP A 520 33.00 -19.97 5.64
CA TRP A 520 32.71 -21.23 4.94
C TRP A 520 31.60 -21.11 3.85
N GLY A 521 31.06 -19.93 3.59
CA GLY A 521 30.03 -19.71 2.57
C GLY A 521 28.68 -20.39 2.85
N LEU A 522 28.39 -20.72 4.12
CA LEU A 522 27.17 -21.46 4.50
C LEU A 522 25.98 -20.51 4.77
N GLY A 523 24.77 -20.90 4.38
CA GLY A 523 23.55 -20.08 4.55
C GLY A 523 22.86 -20.22 5.92
N ARG A 524 22.70 -21.46 6.43
CA ARG A 524 22.00 -21.76 7.69
C ARG A 524 22.90 -22.47 8.69
N ALA A 525 22.69 -22.23 9.99
CA ALA A 525 23.41 -22.91 11.05
C ALA A 525 22.73 -24.26 11.37
N ALA A 526 23.30 -25.37 10.89
CA ALA A 526 22.88 -26.70 11.33
C ALA A 526 23.20 -26.87 12.83
N GLY A 527 22.34 -27.55 13.59
CA GLY A 527 22.56 -27.79 15.04
C GLY A 527 23.92 -28.42 15.38
N ARG A 528 24.50 -29.17 14.43
CA ARG A 528 25.85 -29.76 14.52
C ARG A 528 26.98 -28.73 14.56
N ILE A 529 26.82 -27.56 13.93
CA ILE A 529 27.82 -26.48 13.96
C ILE A 529 27.81 -25.81 15.33
N LYS A 530 26.61 -25.58 15.91
CA LYS A 530 26.48 -25.00 17.25
C LYS A 530 27.13 -25.89 18.32
N SER A 531 26.97 -27.22 18.22
CA SER A 531 27.60 -28.15 19.16
C SER A 531 29.13 -28.16 19.02
N ALA A 532 29.67 -28.18 17.79
CA ALA A 532 31.11 -28.13 17.56
C ALA A 532 31.75 -26.85 18.10
N VAL A 533 31.14 -25.68 17.86
CA VAL A 533 31.61 -24.38 18.37
C VAL A 533 31.62 -24.35 19.89
N LYS A 534 30.58 -24.90 20.54
CA LYS A 534 30.51 -25.00 22.00
C LYS A 534 31.66 -25.83 22.57
N THR A 535 31.93 -26.99 21.98
CA THR A 535 33.04 -27.87 22.40
C THR A 535 34.41 -27.20 22.20
N ALA A 536 34.59 -26.44 21.12
CA ALA A 536 35.82 -25.70 20.86
C ALA A 536 36.04 -24.54 21.86
N ILE A 537 34.97 -23.84 22.27
CA ILE A 537 35.06 -22.82 23.33
C ILE A 537 35.44 -23.44 24.67
N GLU A 538 34.82 -24.57 25.05
CA GLU A 538 35.14 -25.29 26.29
C GLU A 538 36.60 -25.76 26.31
N TYR A 539 37.12 -26.22 25.16
CA TYR A 539 38.53 -26.56 24.98
C TYR A 539 39.45 -25.33 25.15
N ALA A 540 39.11 -24.20 24.53
CA ALA A 540 39.86 -22.95 24.66
C ALA A 540 39.84 -22.37 26.09
N GLN A 541 38.75 -22.55 26.83
CA GLN A 541 38.64 -22.18 28.24
C GLN A 541 39.55 -23.05 29.13
N SER A 542 39.57 -24.35 28.88
CA SER A 542 40.41 -25.31 29.61
C SER A 542 41.92 -25.00 29.43
N ASN A 543 42.29 -24.51 28.25
CA ASN A 543 43.64 -24.03 27.93
C ASN A 543 43.92 -22.56 28.35
N ARG A 544 42.99 -21.92 29.09
CA ARG A 544 43.08 -20.52 29.57
C ARG A 544 43.25 -19.47 28.46
N LEU A 545 42.81 -19.77 27.23
CA LEU A 545 42.89 -18.84 26.10
C LEU A 545 41.70 -17.86 26.05
N LEU A 546 40.53 -18.31 26.47
CA LEU A 546 39.28 -17.53 26.47
C LEU A 546 38.54 -17.61 27.81
N LYS A 547 37.69 -16.61 28.09
CA LYS A 547 36.76 -16.58 29.23
C LYS A 547 35.35 -16.33 28.73
N LYS A 548 34.39 -17.19 29.06
CA LYS A 548 32.96 -16.99 28.79
C LYS A 548 32.29 -16.30 30.00
N GLN A 549 31.52 -15.24 29.74
CA GLN A 549 30.70 -14.55 30.74
C GLN A 549 29.31 -14.31 30.13
N GLY A 550 28.31 -15.07 30.57
CA GLY A 550 27.02 -15.14 29.89
C GLY A 550 27.16 -15.66 28.46
N ASP A 551 26.55 -14.97 27.50
CA ASP A 551 26.62 -15.30 26.06
C ASP A 551 27.78 -14.61 25.34
N PHE A 552 28.65 -13.91 26.07
CA PHE A 552 29.80 -13.19 25.53
C PHE A 552 31.13 -13.89 25.85
N ILE A 553 32.05 -13.82 24.88
CA ILE A 553 33.37 -14.45 24.95
C ILE A 553 34.47 -13.38 24.96
N TRP A 554 35.40 -13.54 25.91
CA TRP A 554 36.45 -12.61 26.29
C TRP A 554 37.83 -13.25 26.18
N ILE A 555 38.87 -12.41 26.07
CA ILE A 555 40.28 -12.83 26.15
C ILE A 555 40.71 -12.85 27.63
N THR A 556 41.45 -13.88 28.05
CA THR A 556 41.86 -14.08 29.46
C THR A 556 42.82 -13.00 29.99
N LYS A 557 43.53 -12.26 29.13
CA LYS A 557 44.49 -11.21 29.51
C LYS A 557 44.06 -9.83 29.01
N GLY A 558 43.53 -9.02 29.94
CA GLY A 558 43.90 -7.61 30.08
C GLY A 558 43.36 -6.59 29.07
N ALA A 559 42.07 -6.56 28.78
CA ALA A 559 41.51 -5.43 28.04
C ALA A 559 40.28 -4.83 28.74
N LYS A 560 40.31 -3.50 28.92
CA LYS A 560 39.14 -2.69 29.28
C LYS A 560 38.18 -2.64 28.08
N THR A 561 36.89 -2.69 28.34
CA THR A 561 35.86 -2.48 27.32
C THR A 561 35.93 -1.05 26.80
N ALA A 562 35.99 -0.89 25.48
CA ALA A 562 35.86 0.40 24.81
C ALA A 562 34.50 0.42 24.06
N VAL A 563 33.84 1.58 24.07
CA VAL A 563 32.63 1.81 23.26
C VAL A 563 33.05 1.80 21.79
N ARG A 564 32.32 1.07 20.94
CA ARG A 564 32.63 0.96 19.50
C ARG A 564 31.46 1.39 18.63
N ARG A 565 31.76 2.14 17.57
CA ARG A 565 30.77 2.56 16.57
C ARG A 565 30.47 1.37 15.65
N ARG A 566 29.23 0.87 15.66
CA ARG A 566 28.81 -0.28 14.83
C ARG A 566 27.85 0.18 13.72
N THR A 567 28.39 0.56 12.58
CA THR A 567 27.67 1.18 11.44
C THR A 567 27.26 0.19 10.33
N GLY A 568 27.35 -1.12 10.57
CA GLY A 568 27.02 -2.14 9.57
C GLY A 568 25.55 -2.16 9.16
N ASN A 569 25.27 -2.59 7.92
CA ASN A 569 23.94 -2.83 7.39
C ASN A 569 23.73 -4.34 7.15
N PRO A 570 22.77 -5.02 7.81
CA PRO A 570 21.86 -4.49 8.83
C PRO A 570 22.60 -4.10 10.13
N SER A 571 22.04 -3.11 10.83
CA SER A 571 22.55 -2.69 12.14
C SER A 571 22.55 -3.86 13.11
N PRO A 572 23.60 -4.02 13.94
CA PRO A 572 23.68 -5.15 14.85
C PRO A 572 22.52 -5.11 15.85
N LYS A 573 21.94 -6.28 16.13
CA LYS A 573 20.95 -6.44 17.20
C LYS A 573 21.53 -6.00 18.53
N ILE A 574 20.73 -5.31 19.35
CA ILE A 574 21.15 -4.82 20.67
C ILE A 574 21.65 -5.95 21.60
N GLU A 575 21.11 -7.16 21.41
CA GLU A 575 21.50 -8.38 22.12
C GLU A 575 22.97 -8.78 21.88
N HIS A 576 23.58 -8.30 20.79
CA HIS A 576 24.98 -8.58 20.45
C HIS A 576 25.97 -7.58 21.07
N ILE A 577 25.49 -6.65 21.90
CA ILE A 577 26.30 -5.64 22.60
C ILE A 577 26.30 -5.98 24.10
N CYS A 578 27.48 -6.11 24.71
CA CYS A 578 27.56 -6.49 26.12
C CYS A 578 27.15 -5.34 27.03
N LYS A 579 26.65 -5.65 28.24
CA LYS A 579 26.18 -4.64 29.21
C LYS A 579 27.29 -3.67 29.63
N GLU A 580 28.53 -4.14 29.66
CA GLU A 580 29.72 -3.35 29.97
C GLU A 580 30.08 -2.33 28.86
N GLU A 581 29.70 -2.59 27.60
CA GLU A 581 29.86 -1.66 26.48
C GLU A 581 28.71 -0.62 26.49
N ILE A 582 27.49 -1.05 26.81
CA ILE A 582 26.32 -0.17 26.99
C ILE A 582 26.48 0.77 28.18
N SER A 583 27.07 0.30 29.28
CA SER A 583 27.30 1.11 30.49
C SER A 583 28.46 2.10 30.36
N ALA A 584 29.34 1.92 29.37
CA ALA A 584 30.49 2.79 29.13
C ALA A 584 30.19 3.90 28.10
N ALA A 585 29.12 3.73 27.32
CA ALA A 585 28.54 4.74 26.43
C ALA A 585 27.62 5.67 27.22
#